data_AF-A0A8C4TNH9-F1
#
_entry.id   AF-A0A8C4TNH9-F1
#
_cell.length_a   1.000
_cell.length_b   1.000
_cell.length_c   1.000
_cell.angle_alpha   90.00
_cell.angle_beta   90.00
_cell.angle_gamma   90.00
#
_symmetry.space_group_name_H-M   'P 1'
#
loop_
_entity.id
_entity.type
_entity.pdbx_description
1 polymer ?
#
loop_
_entity_poly.entity_id
_entity_poly.type
_entity_poly.pdbx_seq_one_letter_code
_entity_poly.pdbx_strand_id
1 'polypeptide(L)'
;MLLGILVVLCFIPTADVTENKILVAQHPFLTVANKTATLVCNYTYNGTGKEFRASLHKGTNSAVEVCFISWNTTKISSNSNKEFNCEGIHDKDKVIFNLWNMNANQTDIYFCKIEAMYPPPYVYNEKSNGTVIHVKETPIQTQEPQSEMSLWIMVAVAGVLTFYSMLITTVFINHWQKSKKNMYHQSDYMNMTPRHPPYQKNKGYPPYAPTRDYTAYRSWQP
;
A
#
# COMPACT_ATOMS: atom_id res chain seq x y z
N MET A 1 -49.14 -74.66 -7.08
CA MET A 1 -48.32 -74.42 -5.87
C MET A 1 -47.10 -73.52 -6.12
N LEU A 2 -46.42 -73.57 -7.28
CA LEU A 2 -45.27 -72.69 -7.56
C LEU A 2 -45.61 -71.19 -7.65
N LEU A 3 -46.80 -70.83 -8.16
CA LEU A 3 -47.19 -69.43 -8.35
C LEU A 3 -47.41 -68.68 -7.03
N GLY A 4 -47.86 -69.37 -5.97
CA GLY A 4 -48.09 -68.77 -4.65
C GLY A 4 -46.79 -68.45 -3.89
N ILE A 5 -45.71 -69.18 -4.17
CA ILE A 5 -44.40 -68.96 -3.54
C ILE A 5 -43.76 -67.68 -4.08
N LEU A 6 -43.91 -67.39 -5.38
CA LEU A 6 -43.41 -66.18 -6.01
C LEU A 6 -44.08 -64.90 -5.48
N VAL A 7 -45.36 -64.95 -5.14
CA VAL A 7 -46.09 -63.80 -4.58
C VAL A 7 -45.61 -63.49 -3.16
N VAL A 8 -45.27 -64.49 -2.34
CA VAL A 8 -44.78 -64.29 -0.97
C VAL A 8 -43.36 -63.69 -0.93
N LEU A 9 -42.51 -63.99 -1.90
CA LEU A 9 -41.17 -63.39 -2.01
C LEU A 9 -41.18 -61.91 -2.42
N CYS A 10 -42.27 -61.40 -3.01
CA CYS A 10 -42.40 -59.98 -3.36
C CYS A 10 -42.82 -59.08 -2.18
N PHE A 11 -43.18 -59.65 -1.03
CA PHE A 11 -43.62 -58.92 0.17
C PHE A 11 -42.60 -58.96 1.31
N ILE A 12 -41.32 -59.24 1.04
CA ILE A 12 -40.28 -59.00 2.05
C ILE A 12 -40.07 -57.49 2.10
N PRO A 13 -40.47 -56.77 3.18
CA PRO A 13 -40.09 -55.38 3.33
C PRO A 13 -38.57 -55.34 3.41
N THR A 14 -37.93 -54.65 2.47
CA THR A 14 -36.52 -54.27 2.61
C THR A 14 -36.45 -53.33 3.80
N ALA A 15 -36.14 -53.87 4.97
CA ALA A 15 -35.69 -53.07 6.08
C ALA A 15 -34.40 -52.40 5.61
N ASP A 16 -34.48 -51.13 5.20
CA ASP A 16 -33.31 -50.31 5.00
C ASP A 16 -32.57 -50.29 6.34
N VAL A 17 -31.51 -51.06 6.42
CA VAL A 17 -30.53 -50.94 7.50
C VAL A 17 -29.92 -49.57 7.29
N THR A 18 -30.36 -48.58 8.07
CA THR A 18 -29.80 -47.23 8.03
C THR A 18 -28.33 -47.34 8.40
N GLU A 19 -27.46 -47.30 7.40
CA GLU A 19 -26.01 -47.31 7.60
C GLU A 19 -25.61 -46.09 8.44
N ASN A 20 -24.66 -46.30 9.34
CA ASN A 20 -24.09 -45.21 10.11
C ASN A 20 -23.32 -44.28 9.16
N LYS A 21 -23.78 -43.04 8.99
CA LYS A 21 -23.20 -42.06 8.06
C LYS A 21 -22.92 -40.75 8.77
N ILE A 22 -21.76 -40.18 8.47
CA ILE A 22 -21.38 -38.84 8.91
C ILE A 22 -21.56 -37.88 7.73
N LEU A 23 -22.39 -36.85 7.93
CA LEU A 23 -22.57 -35.77 6.96
C LEU A 23 -21.84 -34.53 7.48
N VAL A 24 -21.12 -33.84 6.61
CA VAL A 24 -20.36 -32.64 6.95
C VAL A 24 -20.80 -31.48 6.06
N ALA A 25 -21.25 -30.41 6.69
CA ALA A 25 -21.61 -29.15 6.04
C ALA A 25 -20.55 -28.09 6.36
N GLN A 26 -20.01 -27.49 5.29
CA GLN A 26 -18.99 -26.44 5.35
C GLN A 26 -19.47 -25.19 4.63
N HIS A 27 -18.97 -24.03 5.04
CA HIS A 27 -19.20 -22.80 4.30
C HIS A 27 -18.41 -22.84 2.97
N PRO A 28 -19.00 -22.48 1.82
CA PRO A 28 -18.36 -22.73 0.53
C PRO A 28 -17.14 -21.83 0.26
N PHE A 29 -17.13 -20.61 0.81
CA PHE A 29 -16.10 -19.62 0.52
C PHE A 29 -15.80 -18.73 1.72
N LEU A 30 -14.53 -18.52 2.02
CA LEU A 30 -14.05 -17.70 3.12
C LEU A 30 -12.99 -16.72 2.62
N THR A 31 -13.22 -15.43 2.83
CA THR A 31 -12.23 -14.39 2.55
C THR A 31 -11.48 -14.03 3.82
N VAL A 32 -10.16 -14.14 3.81
CA VAL A 32 -9.29 -13.85 4.95
C VAL A 32 -8.56 -12.54 4.71
N ALA A 33 -8.82 -11.54 5.56
CA ALA A 33 -8.16 -10.23 5.49
C ALA A 33 -7.04 -10.07 6.53
N ASN A 34 -7.16 -10.67 7.72
CA ASN A 34 -6.22 -10.48 8.84
C ASN A 34 -5.29 -11.67 9.04
N LYS A 35 -4.97 -12.43 7.98
CA LYS A 35 -4.19 -13.67 8.03
C LYS A 35 -4.74 -14.73 9.01
N THR A 36 -5.99 -14.60 9.43
CA THR A 36 -6.69 -15.51 10.33
C THR A 36 -7.97 -15.99 9.68
N ALA A 37 -8.20 -17.29 9.73
CA ALA A 37 -9.40 -17.92 9.19
C ALA A 37 -10.02 -18.84 10.24
N THR A 38 -11.33 -18.80 10.36
CA THR A 38 -12.09 -19.73 11.18
C THR A 38 -12.96 -20.56 10.27
N LEU A 39 -12.64 -21.85 10.18
CA LEU A 39 -13.35 -22.80 9.37
C LEU A 39 -14.21 -23.67 10.27
N VAL A 40 -15.53 -23.60 10.08
CA VAL A 40 -16.51 -24.34 10.88
C VAL A 40 -17.06 -25.50 10.07
N CYS A 41 -16.99 -26.69 10.65
CA CYS A 41 -17.50 -27.93 10.09
C CYS A 41 -18.63 -28.42 10.96
N ASN A 42 -19.86 -28.18 10.51
CA ASN A 42 -21.04 -28.72 11.15
C ASN A 42 -21.17 -30.17 10.69
N TYR A 43 -21.34 -31.10 11.62
CA TYR A 43 -21.47 -32.51 11.28
C TYR A 43 -22.66 -33.16 11.98
N THR A 44 -23.31 -34.07 11.28
CA THR A 44 -24.37 -34.90 11.84
C THR A 44 -23.95 -36.35 11.74
N TYR A 45 -24.14 -37.08 12.83
CA TYR A 45 -23.84 -38.50 12.93
C TYR A 45 -25.02 -39.22 13.57
N ASN A 46 -25.50 -40.27 12.92
CA ASN A 46 -26.63 -41.08 13.37
C ASN A 46 -26.22 -42.27 14.26
N GLY A 47 -24.92 -42.52 14.44
CA GLY A 47 -24.40 -43.64 15.25
C GLY A 47 -24.00 -43.26 16.68
N THR A 48 -23.46 -44.23 17.42
CA THR A 48 -23.13 -44.12 18.86
C THR A 48 -21.63 -43.98 19.13
N GLY A 49 -21.01 -42.98 18.52
CA GLY A 49 -19.57 -42.71 18.63
C GLY A 49 -19.17 -42.10 19.97
N LYS A 50 -18.05 -42.55 20.53
CA LYS A 50 -17.45 -42.03 21.78
C LYS A 50 -16.06 -41.43 21.56
N GLU A 51 -15.35 -41.89 20.54
CA GLU A 51 -14.04 -41.40 20.15
C GLU A 51 -14.06 -40.98 18.69
N PHE A 52 -13.64 -39.75 18.45
CA PHE A 52 -13.66 -39.15 17.15
C PHE A 52 -12.31 -38.52 16.82
N ARG A 53 -12.03 -38.42 15.53
CA ARG A 53 -10.92 -37.67 14.97
C ARG A 53 -11.45 -36.79 13.85
N ALA A 54 -11.21 -35.50 13.93
CA ALA A 54 -11.42 -34.57 12.84
C ALA A 54 -10.08 -34.06 12.33
N SER A 55 -9.95 -33.96 11.02
CA SER A 55 -8.77 -33.46 10.33
C SER A 55 -9.17 -32.49 9.23
N LEU A 56 -8.32 -31.49 9.02
CA LEU A 56 -8.46 -30.51 7.96
C LEU A 56 -7.44 -30.81 6.87
N HIS A 57 -7.92 -31.03 5.65
CA HIS A 57 -7.08 -31.34 4.50
C HIS A 57 -7.08 -30.20 3.49
N LYS A 58 -5.90 -29.82 2.98
CA LYS A 58 -5.73 -28.81 1.93
C LYS A 58 -5.56 -29.48 0.56
N GLY A 59 -6.10 -28.82 -0.46
CA GLY A 59 -5.90 -29.13 -1.87
C GLY A 59 -7.02 -29.97 -2.46
N THR A 60 -7.19 -29.90 -3.78
CA THR A 60 -8.25 -30.60 -4.53
C THR A 60 -8.28 -32.10 -4.30
N ASN A 61 -7.12 -32.73 -4.13
CA ASN A 61 -6.97 -34.16 -3.81
C ASN A 61 -6.89 -34.45 -2.30
N SER A 62 -7.07 -33.45 -1.44
CA SER A 62 -6.98 -33.56 0.02
C SER A 62 -5.63 -34.14 0.50
N ALA A 63 -4.55 -33.85 -0.25
CA ALA A 63 -3.25 -34.50 -0.10
C ALA A 63 -2.48 -34.08 1.16
N VAL A 64 -2.73 -32.87 1.67
CA VAL A 64 -1.98 -32.30 2.80
C VAL A 64 -2.88 -32.19 4.02
N GLU A 65 -2.56 -32.90 5.10
CA GLU A 65 -3.20 -32.72 6.41
C GLU A 65 -2.61 -31.47 7.08
N VAL A 66 -3.47 -30.49 7.35
CA VAL A 66 -3.13 -29.18 7.92
C VAL A 66 -3.05 -29.31 9.45
N CYS A 67 -4.10 -29.86 10.04
CA CYS A 67 -4.23 -30.08 11.48
C CYS A 67 -5.29 -31.12 11.77
N PHE A 68 -5.22 -31.69 12.96
CA PHE A 68 -6.23 -32.60 13.47
C PHE A 68 -6.54 -32.32 14.94
N ILE A 69 -7.75 -32.73 15.30
CA ILE A 69 -8.21 -32.83 16.67
C ILE A 69 -8.85 -34.20 16.86
N SER A 70 -8.46 -34.91 17.90
CA SER A 70 -9.14 -36.11 18.36
C SER A 70 -9.68 -35.87 19.75
N TRP A 71 -10.90 -36.35 19.98
CA TRP A 71 -11.56 -36.20 21.26
C TRP A 71 -12.27 -37.49 21.66
N ASN A 72 -12.25 -37.72 22.95
CA ASN A 72 -13.04 -38.71 23.66
C ASN A 72 -13.75 -37.97 24.81
N THR A 73 -14.63 -38.63 25.55
CA THR A 73 -15.40 -38.08 26.67
C THR A 73 -14.54 -37.37 27.72
N THR A 74 -13.27 -37.76 27.87
CA THR A 74 -12.38 -37.24 28.94
C THR A 74 -11.11 -36.54 28.44
N LYS A 75 -10.76 -36.68 27.15
CA LYS A 75 -9.48 -36.21 26.62
C LYS A 75 -9.68 -35.57 25.25
N ILE A 76 -9.02 -34.44 25.06
CA ILE A 76 -8.92 -33.75 23.77
C ILE A 76 -7.43 -33.64 23.46
N SER A 77 -7.05 -34.03 22.25
CA SER A 77 -5.70 -33.85 21.72
C SER A 77 -5.77 -33.19 20.36
N SER A 78 -5.08 -32.07 20.19
CA SER A 78 -4.94 -31.38 18.93
C SER A 78 -3.47 -31.33 18.54
N ASN A 79 -3.20 -31.40 17.24
CA ASN A 79 -1.86 -31.20 16.70
C ASN A 79 -1.98 -30.57 15.32
N SER A 80 -0.96 -29.81 14.94
CA SER A 80 -0.88 -29.12 13.66
C SER A 80 0.44 -29.45 12.98
N ASN A 81 0.42 -29.40 11.65
CA ASN A 81 1.63 -29.56 10.87
C ASN A 81 2.54 -28.33 11.08
N LYS A 82 3.86 -28.50 11.07
CA LYS A 82 4.82 -27.41 11.36
C LYS A 82 4.71 -26.22 10.41
N GLU A 83 4.15 -26.42 9.21
CA GLU A 83 3.93 -25.39 8.20
C GLU A 83 2.67 -24.54 8.46
N PHE A 84 1.72 -25.04 9.26
CA PHE A 84 0.44 -24.40 9.48
C PHE A 84 0.21 -24.16 10.97
N ASN A 85 -0.04 -22.91 11.35
CA ASN A 85 -0.50 -22.64 12.70
C ASN A 85 -2.02 -22.80 12.73
N CYS A 86 -2.46 -23.95 13.25
CA CYS A 86 -3.85 -24.32 13.35
C CYS A 86 -4.17 -24.88 14.73
N GLU A 87 -5.35 -24.53 15.24
CA GLU A 87 -5.96 -25.12 16.42
C GLU A 87 -7.35 -25.64 16.07
N GLY A 88 -7.61 -26.91 16.39
CA GLY A 88 -8.94 -27.51 16.30
C GLY A 88 -9.65 -27.43 17.64
N ILE A 89 -10.94 -27.08 17.62
CA ILE A 89 -11.83 -27.05 18.79
C ILE A 89 -13.07 -27.86 18.45
N HIS A 90 -13.46 -28.75 19.36
CA HIS A 90 -14.72 -29.48 19.26
C HIS A 90 -15.79 -28.77 20.10
N ASP A 91 -16.95 -28.50 19.48
CA ASP A 91 -18.13 -27.97 20.15
C ASP A 91 -19.37 -28.76 19.69
N LYS A 92 -19.73 -29.78 20.46
CA LYS A 92 -20.93 -30.62 20.24
C LYS A 92 -20.99 -31.22 18.83
N ASP A 93 -21.82 -30.66 17.96
CA ASP A 93 -22.07 -31.04 16.56
C ASP A 93 -21.20 -30.27 15.57
N LYS A 94 -20.17 -29.56 16.06
CA LYS A 94 -19.29 -28.71 15.25
C LYS A 94 -17.84 -28.94 15.60
N VAL A 95 -17.00 -28.86 14.56
CA VAL A 95 -15.56 -28.78 14.69
C VAL A 95 -15.11 -27.47 14.08
N ILE A 96 -14.35 -26.69 14.84
CA ILE A 96 -13.87 -25.36 14.47
C ILE A 96 -12.36 -25.44 14.32
N PHE A 97 -11.86 -25.14 13.12
CA PHE A 97 -10.44 -25.00 12.86
C PHE A 97 -10.09 -23.53 12.75
N ASN A 98 -9.28 -23.05 13.69
CA ASN A 98 -8.73 -21.71 13.69
C ASN A 98 -7.34 -21.76 13.07
N LEU A 99 -7.18 -21.14 11.91
CA LEU A 99 -5.90 -20.96 11.24
C LEU A 99 -5.42 -19.53 11.49
N TRP A 100 -4.16 -19.36 11.85
CA TRP A 100 -3.54 -18.04 11.99
C TRP A 100 -2.19 -17.95 11.29
N ASN A 101 -1.77 -16.71 11.05
CA ASN A 101 -0.58 -16.42 10.27
C ASN A 101 -0.61 -17.08 8.89
N MET A 102 -1.80 -17.08 8.26
CA MET A 102 -1.98 -17.59 6.91
C MET A 102 -1.29 -16.69 5.89
N ASN A 103 -0.71 -17.32 4.87
CA ASN A 103 -0.04 -16.66 3.77
C ASN A 103 -0.84 -16.77 2.47
N ALA A 104 -0.62 -15.88 1.52
CA ALA A 104 -1.42 -15.83 0.28
C ALA A 104 -1.29 -17.11 -0.58
N ASN A 105 -0.11 -17.75 -0.55
CA ASN A 105 0.15 -19.05 -1.18
C ASN A 105 -0.61 -20.23 -0.54
N GLN A 106 -1.25 -20.00 0.61
CA GLN A 106 -2.11 -20.98 1.26
C GLN A 106 -3.57 -20.85 0.80
N THR A 107 -3.89 -19.93 -0.11
CA THR A 107 -5.19 -19.86 -0.78
C THR A 107 -5.46 -21.15 -1.56
N ASP A 108 -6.46 -21.92 -1.12
CA ASP A 108 -6.83 -23.20 -1.72
C ASP A 108 -8.20 -23.66 -1.20
N ILE A 109 -8.67 -24.82 -1.66
CA ILE A 109 -9.81 -25.53 -1.09
C ILE A 109 -9.39 -26.41 0.09
N TYR A 110 -10.20 -26.36 1.14
CA TYR A 110 -10.01 -27.08 2.40
C TYR A 110 -11.19 -28.00 2.68
N PHE A 111 -10.91 -29.26 3.01
CA PHE A 111 -11.89 -30.30 3.27
C PHE A 111 -11.82 -30.73 4.73
N CYS A 112 -12.98 -30.75 5.40
CA CYS A 112 -13.10 -31.39 6.70
C CYS A 112 -13.35 -32.88 6.55
N LYS A 113 -12.54 -33.65 7.26
CA LYS A 113 -12.70 -35.08 7.41
C LYS A 113 -12.96 -35.41 8.88
N ILE A 114 -14.04 -36.11 9.16
CA ILE A 114 -14.48 -36.52 10.49
C ILE A 114 -14.65 -38.03 10.49
N GLU A 115 -14.05 -38.65 11.49
CA GLU A 115 -13.90 -40.09 11.63
C GLU A 115 -14.39 -40.49 13.02
N ALA A 116 -15.31 -41.44 13.10
CA ALA A 116 -15.72 -42.09 14.33
C ALA A 116 -14.88 -43.37 14.50
N MET A 117 -13.98 -43.34 15.49
CA MET A 117 -12.99 -44.40 15.74
C MET A 117 -13.54 -45.51 16.64
N TYR A 118 -14.27 -45.13 17.69
CA TYR A 118 -14.75 -46.07 18.69
C TYR A 118 -16.12 -45.63 19.25
N PRO A 119 -17.05 -46.56 19.56
CA PRO A 119 -16.97 -48.01 19.34
C PRO A 119 -17.04 -48.39 17.85
N PRO A 120 -16.44 -49.53 17.44
CA PRO A 120 -16.56 -50.03 16.07
C PRO A 120 -18.02 -50.21 15.66
N PRO A 121 -18.36 -50.09 14.36
CA PRO A 121 -17.47 -50.02 13.21
C PRO A 121 -16.82 -48.65 13.01
N TYR A 122 -15.68 -48.64 12.32
CA TYR A 122 -15.03 -47.40 11.89
C TYR A 122 -15.85 -46.73 10.80
N VAL A 123 -16.26 -45.48 11.02
CA VAL A 123 -17.07 -44.70 10.08
C VAL A 123 -16.38 -43.38 9.80
N TYR A 124 -16.38 -42.94 8.54
CA TYR A 124 -15.85 -41.65 8.14
C TYR A 124 -16.85 -40.94 7.23
N ASN A 125 -16.73 -39.62 7.12
CA ASN A 125 -17.58 -38.86 6.20
C ASN A 125 -17.16 -39.04 4.74
N GLU A 126 -18.15 -39.02 3.85
CA GLU A 126 -17.88 -38.79 2.43
C GLU A 126 -17.23 -37.43 2.23
N LYS A 127 -16.47 -37.29 1.13
CA LYS A 127 -15.77 -36.05 0.79
C LYS A 127 -16.78 -34.91 0.71
N SER A 128 -16.61 -33.90 1.56
CA SER A 128 -17.46 -32.72 1.58
C SER A 128 -17.24 -31.85 0.33
N ASN A 129 -18.12 -30.88 0.12
CA ASN A 129 -17.93 -29.87 -0.93
C ASN A 129 -16.69 -28.97 -0.68
N GLY A 130 -16.17 -28.96 0.55
CA GLY A 130 -15.04 -28.16 0.97
C GLY A 130 -15.36 -26.67 1.13
N THR A 131 -14.33 -25.92 1.55
CA THR A 131 -14.35 -24.47 1.71
C THR A 131 -13.18 -23.89 0.93
N VAL A 132 -13.44 -23.00 -0.01
CA VAL A 132 -12.37 -22.24 -0.68
C VAL A 132 -11.97 -21.08 0.23
N ILE A 133 -10.75 -21.10 0.74
CA ILE A 133 -10.20 -20.01 1.55
C ILE A 133 -9.36 -19.14 0.64
N HIS A 134 -9.79 -17.90 0.42
CA HIS A 134 -9.02 -16.89 -0.27
C HIS A 134 -8.36 -15.96 0.74
N VAL A 135 -7.06 -16.11 0.90
CA VAL A 135 -6.24 -15.22 1.71
C VAL A 135 -5.87 -14.01 0.86
N LYS A 136 -6.49 -12.88 1.17
CA LYS A 136 -6.08 -11.62 0.55
C LYS A 136 -4.67 -11.33 1.03
N GLU A 137 -3.79 -11.03 0.08
CA GLU A 137 -2.61 -10.25 0.41
C GLU A 137 -3.14 -8.96 1.01
N THR A 138 -2.94 -8.77 2.32
CA THR A 138 -2.87 -7.41 2.82
C THR A 138 -1.74 -6.81 1.99
N PRO A 139 -2.02 -5.84 1.09
CA PRO A 139 -0.93 -5.06 0.58
C PRO A 139 -0.20 -4.63 1.84
N ILE A 140 1.09 -4.95 1.93
CA ILE A 140 1.93 -4.27 2.89
C ILE A 140 1.50 -2.82 2.69
N GLN A 141 0.89 -2.24 3.72
CA GLN A 141 0.80 -0.81 3.79
C GLN A 141 2.26 -0.44 4.00
N THR A 142 3.03 -0.52 2.91
CA THR A 142 4.17 0.31 2.65
C THR A 142 3.56 1.62 2.99
N GLN A 143 4.03 2.20 4.09
CA GLN A 143 3.75 3.55 4.43
C GLN A 143 3.94 4.36 3.12
N GLU A 144 2.85 4.62 2.42
CA GLU A 144 2.78 5.67 1.43
C GLU A 144 2.17 6.95 2.04
N PRO A 145 2.44 7.38 3.29
CA PRO A 145 2.43 8.80 3.60
C PRO A 145 3.74 9.48 3.14
N GLN A 146 4.75 8.74 2.68
CA GLN A 146 6.02 9.33 2.24
C GLN A 146 5.91 9.98 0.85
N SER A 147 5.07 9.46 -0.05
CA SER A 147 4.91 10.02 -1.40
C SER A 147 4.22 11.38 -1.35
N GLU A 148 3.09 11.50 -0.64
CA GLU A 148 2.40 12.77 -0.48
C GLU A 148 3.23 13.77 0.33
N MET A 149 3.81 13.39 1.48
CA MET A 149 4.65 14.31 2.27
C MET A 149 5.89 14.78 1.50
N SER A 150 6.53 13.90 0.72
CA SER A 150 7.70 14.27 -0.08
C SER A 150 7.35 15.27 -1.20
N LEU A 151 6.20 15.09 -1.86
CA LEU A 151 5.72 16.03 -2.88
C LEU A 151 5.38 17.40 -2.28
N TRP A 152 4.71 17.44 -1.12
CA TRP A 152 4.42 18.70 -0.43
C TRP A 152 5.67 19.42 0.04
N ILE A 153 6.70 18.69 0.47
CA ILE A 153 8.01 19.25 0.82
C ILE A 153 8.67 19.88 -0.42
N MET A 154 8.66 19.19 -1.56
CA MET A 154 9.24 19.71 -2.81
C MET A 154 8.50 20.96 -3.31
N VAL A 155 7.17 20.97 -3.22
CA VAL A 155 6.33 22.13 -3.56
C VAL A 155 6.62 23.30 -2.62
N ALA A 156 6.75 23.05 -1.32
CA ALA A 156 7.08 24.09 -0.34
C ALA A 156 8.48 24.68 -0.59
N VAL A 157 9.49 23.85 -0.85
CA VAL A 157 10.86 24.30 -1.14
C VAL A 157 10.90 25.12 -2.44
N ALA A 158 10.24 24.65 -3.50
CA ALA A 158 10.14 25.38 -4.76
C ALA A 158 9.40 26.72 -4.59
N GLY A 159 8.33 26.76 -3.81
CA GLY A 159 7.61 27.98 -3.45
C GLY A 159 8.53 28.99 -2.76
N VAL A 160 9.23 28.60 -1.70
CA VAL A 160 10.14 29.49 -0.98
C VAL A 160 11.24 30.04 -1.89
N LEU A 161 11.82 29.20 -2.74
CA LEU A 161 12.90 29.60 -3.65
C LEU A 161 12.44 30.64 -4.69
N THR A 162 11.24 30.45 -5.25
CA THR A 162 10.65 31.39 -6.22
C THR A 162 10.27 32.73 -5.58
N PHE A 163 9.69 32.71 -4.38
CA PHE A 163 9.41 33.93 -3.62
C PHE A 163 10.70 34.69 -3.29
N TYR A 164 11.73 34.00 -2.82
CA TYR A 164 13.03 34.62 -2.51
C TYR A 164 13.66 35.27 -3.75
N SER A 165 13.62 34.56 -4.89
CA SER A 165 14.14 35.07 -6.16
C SER A 165 13.38 36.32 -6.63
N MET A 166 12.06 36.36 -6.48
CA MET A 166 11.24 37.53 -6.80
C MET A 166 11.60 38.73 -5.91
N LEU A 167 11.78 38.52 -4.60
CA LEU A 167 12.16 39.59 -3.68
C LEU A 167 13.53 40.17 -4.02
N ILE A 168 14.53 39.34 -4.31
CA ILE A 168 15.85 39.84 -4.75
C ILE A 168 15.72 40.65 -6.04
N THR A 169 14.97 40.13 -7.01
CA THR A 169 14.80 40.78 -8.32
C THR A 169 14.14 42.15 -8.18
N THR A 170 13.10 42.27 -7.35
CA THR A 170 12.42 43.56 -7.11
C THR A 170 13.32 44.58 -6.40
N VAL A 171 14.11 44.16 -5.41
CA VAL A 171 15.10 45.03 -4.75
C VAL A 171 16.15 45.53 -5.75
N PHE A 172 16.66 44.64 -6.61
CA PHE A 172 17.64 44.98 -7.64
C PHE A 172 17.08 45.98 -8.66
N ILE A 173 15.85 45.77 -9.12
CA ILE A 173 15.17 46.68 -10.06
C ILE A 173 14.98 48.06 -9.42
N ASN A 174 14.55 48.11 -8.15
CA ASN A 174 14.37 49.38 -7.43
C ASN A 174 15.70 50.13 -7.26
N HIS A 175 16.78 49.43 -6.90
CA HIS A 175 18.11 50.03 -6.81
C HIS A 175 18.60 50.52 -8.16
N TRP A 176 18.41 49.75 -9.23
CA TRP A 176 18.77 50.15 -10.58
C TRP A 176 17.97 51.38 -11.01
N GLN A 177 16.65 51.37 -10.86
CA GLN A 177 15.80 52.52 -11.21
C GLN A 177 16.20 53.77 -10.42
N LYS A 178 16.48 53.64 -9.12
CA LYS A 178 16.96 54.74 -8.27
C LYS A 178 18.33 55.25 -8.72
N SER A 179 19.27 54.35 -9.05
CA SER A 179 20.58 54.69 -9.59
C SER A 179 20.47 55.41 -10.93
N LYS A 180 19.61 54.94 -11.85
CA LYS A 180 19.32 55.63 -13.11
C LYS A 180 18.75 57.02 -12.87
N LYS A 181 17.75 57.18 -11.99
CA LYS A 181 17.20 58.50 -11.65
C LYS A 181 18.28 59.45 -11.09
N ASN A 182 19.12 58.97 -10.17
CA ASN A 182 20.24 59.74 -9.64
C ASN A 182 21.24 60.15 -10.74
N MET A 183 21.51 59.26 -11.70
CA MET A 183 22.38 59.56 -12.85
C MET A 183 21.80 60.67 -13.73
N TYR A 184 20.49 60.66 -14.01
CA TYR A 184 19.82 61.71 -14.79
C TYR A 184 19.79 63.06 -14.05
N HIS A 185 19.58 63.08 -12.72
CA HIS A 185 19.61 64.32 -11.94
C HIS A 185 21.01 64.98 -11.89
N GLN A 186 22.08 64.19 -12.02
CA GLN A 186 23.45 64.69 -11.93
C GLN A 186 23.96 65.30 -13.25
N SER A 187 23.31 65.02 -14.38
CA SER A 187 23.66 65.61 -15.69
C SER A 187 23.09 67.01 -15.94
N ASP A 188 22.09 67.47 -15.16
CA ASP A 188 21.36 68.72 -15.45
C ASP A 188 21.92 69.99 -14.79
N TYR A 189 22.97 69.90 -13.96
CA TYR A 189 23.59 71.10 -13.38
C TYR A 189 25.12 71.02 -13.38
N MET A 190 25.72 71.17 -14.55
CA MET A 190 27.09 71.64 -14.64
C MET A 190 27.09 73.13 -14.27
N ASN A 191 27.42 73.43 -13.02
CA ASN A 191 27.68 74.79 -12.57
C ASN A 191 28.85 75.37 -13.40
N MET A 192 28.53 76.17 -14.43
CA MET A 192 29.47 76.79 -15.35
C MET A 192 30.17 78.02 -14.74
N THR A 193 30.36 78.08 -13.42
CA THR A 193 31.18 79.16 -12.85
C THR A 193 32.63 78.90 -13.20
N PRO A 194 33.30 79.79 -13.96
CA PRO A 194 34.69 79.58 -14.37
C PRO A 194 35.56 79.54 -13.12
N ARG A 195 36.24 78.41 -12.87
CA ARG A 195 37.25 78.34 -11.81
C ARG A 195 38.45 79.17 -12.24
N HIS A 196 38.69 80.28 -11.55
CA HIS A 196 39.91 81.07 -11.71
C HIS A 196 41.13 80.18 -11.35
N PRO A 197 42.14 80.06 -12.24
CA PRO A 197 43.35 79.31 -11.91
C PRO A 197 44.13 80.01 -10.78
N PRO A 198 44.69 79.25 -9.82
CA PRO A 198 45.43 79.82 -8.71
C PRO A 198 46.74 80.43 -9.23
N TYR A 199 46.97 81.66 -8.78
CA TYR A 199 48.12 82.52 -9.03
C TYR A 199 49.47 81.77 -8.95
N GLN A 200 50.09 81.47 -10.10
CA GLN A 200 51.48 81.04 -10.18
C GLN A 200 52.36 82.20 -10.64
N LYS A 201 53.10 82.77 -9.68
CA LYS A 201 54.23 83.67 -9.91
C LYS A 201 55.35 82.93 -10.66
N ASN A 202 55.90 83.60 -11.67
CA ASN A 202 57.18 83.31 -12.33
C ASN A 202 57.30 82.00 -13.12
N LYS A 203 56.81 82.00 -14.36
CA LYS A 203 57.53 81.37 -15.50
C LYS A 203 57.38 82.24 -16.74
N GLY A 204 58.52 82.54 -17.38
CA GLY A 204 58.64 83.46 -18.50
C GLY A 204 57.81 83.03 -19.72
N TYR A 205 57.19 84.01 -20.36
CA TYR A 205 56.42 83.84 -21.59
C TYR A 205 57.37 83.60 -22.78
N PRO A 206 57.18 82.54 -23.59
CA PRO A 206 57.80 82.47 -24.91
C PRO A 206 57.04 83.40 -25.88
N PRO A 207 57.74 84.22 -26.69
CA PRO A 207 57.13 85.23 -27.53
C PRO A 207 56.71 84.64 -28.87
N TYR A 208 55.41 84.46 -29.11
CA TYR A 208 54.90 84.24 -30.47
C TYR A 208 53.42 84.64 -30.59
N ALA A 209 53.15 85.94 -30.62
CA ALA A 209 51.95 86.44 -31.29
C ALA A 209 52.30 87.80 -31.90
N PRO A 210 52.25 87.96 -33.23
CA PRO A 210 52.70 89.19 -33.88
C PRO A 210 51.71 90.34 -33.61
N THR A 211 52.26 91.53 -33.40
CA THR A 211 51.54 92.81 -33.33
C THR A 211 50.83 93.09 -34.66
N ARG A 212 49.52 93.36 -34.60
CA ARG A 212 48.66 93.68 -35.74
C ARG A 212 48.92 95.12 -36.20
N ASP A 213 49.52 95.28 -37.38
CA ASP A 213 49.72 96.60 -38.01
C ASP A 213 48.40 97.21 -38.48
N TYR A 214 48.12 98.43 -38.03
CA TYR A 214 46.92 99.21 -38.35
C TYR A 214 47.25 100.38 -39.27
N THR A 215 47.87 100.16 -40.42
CA THR A 215 48.06 101.24 -41.42
C THR A 215 48.08 100.71 -42.84
N ALA A 216 46.93 100.33 -43.37
CA ALA A 216 46.70 100.29 -44.81
C ALA A 216 45.23 100.60 -45.07
N TYR A 217 44.97 101.38 -46.13
CA TYR A 217 43.70 101.97 -46.54
C TYR A 217 43.41 103.38 -45.99
N ARG A 218 44.20 104.34 -46.49
CA ARG A 218 43.71 105.68 -46.86
C ARG A 218 43.72 105.82 -48.39
N SER A 219 42.71 106.54 -48.89
CA SER A 219 42.54 107.14 -50.23
C SER A 219 42.36 106.15 -51.39
N TRP A 220 41.34 106.28 -52.24
CA TRP A 220 41.03 107.47 -53.04
C TRP A 220 39.52 107.68 -53.33
N GLN A 221 39.12 108.96 -53.30
CA GLN A 221 37.97 109.59 -53.98
C GLN A 221 38.49 110.26 -55.27
N PRO A 222 37.62 110.57 -56.26
CA PRO A 222 36.71 111.73 -56.21
C PRO A 222 35.24 111.36 -56.01
#